data_AF-A0A3P3E737-F1
#
_entry.id   AF-A0A3P3E737-F1
#
_cell.length_a   1.000
_cell.length_b   1.000
_cell.length_c   1.000
_cell.angle_alpha   90.00
_cell.angle_beta   90.00
_cell.angle_gamma   90.00
#
_symmetry.space_group_name_H-M   'P 1'
#
loop_
_entity.id
_entity.type
_entity.pdbx_description
1 polymer ?
#
loop_
_entity_poly.entity_id
_entity_poly.type
_entity_poly.pdbx_seq_one_letter_code
_entity_poly.pdbx_strand_id
1 'polypeptide(L)'
;AVGIVQPPVVALETDGGNGYVIDAGHRRVKQAIAAGLEEIAVLVIERAEDGGAMRSLADTLAHEQLSPVDQWRAIERLVALGWTEEAIAVALALPVRQIRKLRLLANVLPAMLDQMAKGDMPNEQQLRTIASASLDEQKEVWKKHKPSKADPQVSWWSVAQGLTKTRMFARHASFGDDLAQAYGIAWVEDLFAPADEDSRYTTDVEAFLG
;
A
#
# COMPACT_ATOMS: atom_id res chain seq x y z
N ALA A 1 27.22 18.50 -26.03
CA ALA A 1 26.01 18.08 -25.31
C ALA A 1 26.00 18.76 -23.95
N VAL A 2 24.83 19.14 -23.40
CA VAL A 2 24.72 19.90 -22.13
C VAL A 2 24.99 19.03 -20.88
N GLY A 3 25.21 17.72 -21.05
CA GLY A 3 25.46 16.79 -19.94
C GLY A 3 24.23 16.62 -19.03
N ILE A 4 24.41 16.05 -17.84
CA ILE A 4 23.37 16.01 -16.82
C ILE A 4 23.28 17.38 -16.15
N VAL A 5 22.11 18.03 -16.22
CA VAL A 5 21.87 19.35 -15.62
C VAL A 5 21.86 19.31 -14.09
N GLN A 6 21.18 18.33 -13.50
CA GLN A 6 21.19 18.11 -12.05
C GLN A 6 21.86 16.77 -11.75
N PRO A 7 23.01 16.76 -11.06
CA PRO A 7 23.67 15.54 -10.63
C PRO A 7 22.73 14.61 -9.84
N PRO A 8 22.75 13.28 -10.09
CA PRO A 8 22.09 12.32 -9.21
C PRO A 8 22.80 12.28 -7.85
N VAL A 9 22.08 11.81 -6.83
CA VAL A 9 22.63 11.63 -5.48
C VAL A 9 22.99 10.17 -5.30
N VAL A 10 24.18 9.93 -4.76
CA VAL A 10 24.71 8.60 -4.52
C VAL A 10 25.29 8.47 -3.11
N ALA A 11 25.32 7.25 -2.60
CA ALA A 11 26.00 6.88 -1.37
C ALA A 11 27.07 5.81 -1.66
N LEU A 12 28.10 5.72 -0.82
CA LEU A 12 29.12 4.69 -0.93
C LEU A 12 28.52 3.29 -0.70
N GLU A 13 29.04 2.30 -1.43
CA GLU A 13 28.72 0.89 -1.21
C GLU A 13 29.38 0.37 0.07
N THR A 14 28.65 -0.41 0.86
CA THR A 14 29.09 -0.89 2.18
C THR A 14 29.92 -2.17 2.13
N ASP A 15 29.87 -2.88 1.01
CA ASP A 15 30.36 -4.26 0.91
C ASP A 15 31.85 -4.33 0.52
N GLY A 16 32.61 -3.28 0.85
CA GLY A 16 34.04 -3.17 0.57
C GLY A 16 34.39 -2.90 -0.90
N GLY A 17 33.40 -2.61 -1.75
CA GLY A 17 33.59 -2.14 -3.11
C GLY A 17 33.89 -0.65 -3.19
N ASN A 18 34.62 -0.22 -4.21
CA ASN A 18 34.74 1.21 -4.59
C ASN A 18 33.51 1.70 -5.39
N GLY A 19 32.34 1.11 -5.12
CA GLY A 19 31.09 1.37 -5.82
C GLY A 19 30.26 2.47 -5.18
N TYR A 20 29.27 2.94 -5.93
CA TYR A 20 28.25 3.87 -5.46
C TYR A 20 26.85 3.28 -5.69
N VAL A 21 25.95 3.47 -4.73
CA VAL A 21 24.52 3.18 -4.85
C VAL A 21 23.77 4.47 -5.13
N ILE A 22 22.81 4.43 -6.06
CA ILE A 22 22.02 5.60 -6.45
C ILE A 22 20.88 5.78 -5.44
N ASP A 23 20.88 6.89 -4.72
CA ASP A 23 19.81 7.25 -3.79
C ASP A 23 18.70 8.03 -4.53
N ALA A 24 19.09 8.93 -5.44
CA ALA A 24 18.14 9.74 -6.21
C ALA A 24 18.63 9.98 -7.64
N GLY A 25 17.69 10.05 -8.59
CA GLY A 25 18.00 10.30 -10.00
C GLY A 25 18.24 9.04 -10.85
N HIS A 26 17.68 7.89 -10.47
CA HIS A 26 17.74 6.64 -11.23
C HIS A 26 17.44 6.80 -12.73
N ARG A 27 16.41 7.59 -13.07
CA ARG A 27 16.06 7.88 -14.48
C ARG A 27 17.18 8.65 -15.21
N ARG A 28 17.80 9.64 -14.56
CA ARG A 28 18.90 10.42 -15.13
C ARG A 28 20.13 9.56 -15.39
N VAL A 29 20.48 8.67 -14.45
CA VAL A 29 21.58 7.71 -14.65
C VAL A 29 21.30 6.77 -15.82
N LYS A 30 20.08 6.20 -15.91
CA LYS A 30 19.70 5.35 -17.05
C LYS A 30 19.81 6.09 -18.40
N GLN A 31 19.38 7.34 -18.45
CA GLN A 31 19.47 8.15 -19.68
C GLN A 31 20.92 8.51 -20.03
N ALA A 32 21.77 8.77 -19.04
CA ALA A 32 23.19 9.02 -19.27
C ALA A 32 23.90 7.78 -19.85
N ILE A 33 23.58 6.59 -19.35
CA ILE A 33 24.06 5.32 -19.91
C ILE A 33 23.57 5.16 -21.35
N ALA A 34 22.27 5.40 -21.61
CA ALA A 34 21.70 5.31 -22.95
C ALA A 34 22.31 6.34 -23.94
N ALA A 35 22.76 7.48 -23.43
CA ALA A 35 23.46 8.51 -24.19
C ALA A 35 24.96 8.24 -24.37
N GLY A 36 25.50 7.16 -23.81
CA GLY A 36 26.92 6.80 -23.91
C GLY A 36 27.86 7.74 -23.17
N LEU A 37 27.39 8.40 -22.10
CA LEU A 37 28.26 9.22 -21.26
C LEU A 37 29.18 8.31 -20.42
N GLU A 38 30.50 8.45 -20.61
CA GLU A 38 31.50 7.68 -19.84
C GLU A 38 31.53 8.10 -18.36
N GLU A 39 31.33 9.39 -18.08
CA GLU A 39 31.35 9.96 -16.74
C GLU A 39 30.21 10.96 -16.54
N ILE A 40 29.71 11.04 -15.30
CA ILE A 40 28.70 12.01 -14.90
C ILE A 40 29.06 12.62 -13.54
N ALA A 41 28.74 13.89 -13.36
CA ALA A 41 28.82 14.52 -12.03
C ALA A 41 27.74 13.93 -11.13
N VAL A 42 28.11 13.61 -9.88
CA VAL A 42 27.21 13.08 -8.84
C VAL A 42 27.39 13.84 -7.53
N LEU A 43 26.37 13.84 -6.68
CA LEU A 43 26.46 14.32 -5.30
C LEU A 43 26.62 13.11 -4.38
N VAL A 44 27.76 13.01 -3.70
CA VAL A 44 28.02 11.94 -2.74
C VAL A 44 27.53 12.37 -1.36
N ILE A 45 26.72 11.54 -0.73
CA ILE A 45 26.25 11.73 0.65
C ILE A 45 26.58 10.51 1.51
N GLU A 46 26.48 10.68 2.82
CA GLU A 46 26.46 9.54 3.73
C GLU A 46 25.24 8.67 3.48
N ARG A 47 25.43 7.36 3.55
CA ARG A 47 24.36 6.39 3.35
C ARG A 47 23.34 6.53 4.47
N ALA A 48 22.08 6.77 4.12
CA ALA A 48 20.99 6.70 5.09
C ALA A 48 20.78 5.24 5.55
N GLU A 49 20.33 5.05 6.80
CA GLU A 49 20.06 3.71 7.36
C GLU A 49 19.03 2.93 6.53
N ASP A 50 18.10 3.64 5.90
CA ASP A 50 17.08 3.09 5.00
C ASP A 50 17.56 2.91 3.55
N GLY A 51 18.86 3.09 3.29
CA GLY A 51 19.45 3.03 1.96
C GLY A 51 18.91 4.07 0.98
N GLY A 52 18.40 5.20 1.47
CA GLY A 52 17.84 6.28 0.65
C GLY A 52 16.41 6.04 0.19
N ALA A 53 15.75 4.97 0.68
CA ALA A 53 14.42 4.57 0.24
C ALA A 53 13.37 5.67 0.46
N MET A 54 13.36 6.34 1.62
CA MET A 54 12.41 7.43 1.91
C MET A 54 12.61 8.59 0.94
N ARG A 55 13.86 8.96 0.71
CA ARG A 55 14.20 10.06 -0.20
C ARG A 55 13.79 9.75 -1.63
N SER A 56 14.01 8.53 -2.11
CA SER A 56 13.60 8.10 -3.44
C SER A 56 12.08 8.11 -3.60
N LEU A 57 11.33 7.71 -2.58
CA LEU A 57 9.86 7.74 -2.62
C LEU A 57 9.34 9.18 -2.63
N ALA A 58 9.86 10.05 -1.75
CA ALA A 58 9.50 11.46 -1.71
C ALA A 58 9.78 12.17 -3.03
N ASP A 59 10.96 11.95 -3.63
CA ASP A 59 11.32 12.50 -4.94
C ASP A 59 10.36 12.02 -6.03
N THR A 60 10.01 10.73 -6.01
CA THR A 60 9.07 10.14 -7.00
C THR A 60 7.69 10.77 -6.87
N LEU A 61 7.13 10.85 -5.65
CA LEU A 61 5.82 11.44 -5.39
C LEU A 61 5.74 12.94 -5.72
N ALA A 62 6.86 13.66 -5.61
CA ALA A 62 6.91 15.08 -5.96
C ALA A 62 6.81 15.34 -7.48
N HIS A 63 7.18 14.35 -8.31
CA HIS A 63 7.24 14.50 -9.77
C HIS A 63 6.21 13.66 -10.51
N GLU A 64 5.78 12.54 -9.94
CA GLU A 64 4.91 11.54 -10.57
C GLU A 64 3.80 11.11 -9.60
N GLN A 65 2.57 10.98 -10.12
CA GLN A 65 1.48 10.38 -9.35
C GLN A 65 1.59 8.86 -9.44
N LEU A 66 2.07 8.23 -8.37
CA LEU A 66 2.09 6.78 -8.25
C LEU A 66 0.68 6.20 -8.13
N SER A 67 0.44 5.02 -8.72
CA SER A 67 -0.79 4.26 -8.49
C SER A 67 -0.92 3.91 -7.00
N PRO A 68 -2.14 3.75 -6.45
CA PRO A 68 -2.31 3.36 -5.04
C PRO A 68 -1.56 2.07 -4.66
N VAL A 69 -1.49 1.10 -5.58
CA VAL A 69 -0.75 -0.16 -5.36
C VAL A 69 0.75 0.09 -5.27
N ASP A 70 1.30 0.97 -6.11
CA ASP A 70 2.74 1.28 -6.07
C ASP A 70 3.11 2.13 -4.86
N GLN A 71 2.24 3.05 -4.45
CA GLN A 71 2.40 3.79 -3.18
C GLN A 71 2.45 2.83 -2.00
N TRP A 72 1.49 1.90 -1.93
CA TRP A 72 1.48 0.87 -0.89
C TRP A 72 2.74 0.00 -0.89
N ARG A 73 3.16 -0.51 -2.05
CA ARG A 73 4.40 -1.31 -2.17
C ARG A 73 5.63 -0.53 -1.69
N ALA A 74 5.70 0.76 -1.97
CA ALA A 74 6.79 1.61 -1.49
C ALA A 74 6.73 1.83 0.03
N ILE A 75 5.52 2.03 0.58
CA ILE A 75 5.29 2.15 2.03
C ILE A 75 5.69 0.85 2.76
N GLU A 76 5.30 -0.32 2.27
CA GLU A 76 5.67 -1.60 2.89
C GLU A 76 7.18 -1.86 2.86
N ARG A 77 7.89 -1.39 1.82
CA ARG A 77 9.36 -1.42 1.80
C ARG A 77 9.95 -0.56 2.92
N LEU A 78 9.41 0.63 3.17
CA LEU A 78 9.86 1.49 4.26
C LEU A 78 9.57 0.85 5.63
N VAL A 79 8.40 0.25 5.80
CA VAL A 79 8.06 -0.48 7.04
C VAL A 79 9.02 -1.65 7.27
N ALA A 80 9.37 -2.40 6.22
CA ALA A 80 10.36 -3.48 6.31
C ALA A 80 11.77 -2.98 6.68
N LEU A 81 12.07 -1.70 6.43
CA LEU A 81 13.30 -1.01 6.84
C LEU A 81 13.19 -0.36 8.23
N GLY A 82 12.10 -0.61 8.97
CA GLY A 82 11.92 -0.15 10.35
C GLY A 82 11.20 1.20 10.50
N TRP A 83 10.72 1.81 9.42
CA TRP A 83 9.94 3.03 9.52
C TRP A 83 8.55 2.80 10.13
N THR A 84 8.14 3.68 11.04
CA THR A 84 6.78 3.70 11.59
C THR A 84 5.81 4.41 10.64
N GLU A 85 4.52 4.08 10.74
CA GLU A 85 3.49 4.75 9.92
C GLU A 85 3.49 6.27 10.14
N GLU A 86 3.69 6.70 11.39
CA GLU A 86 3.76 8.09 11.78
C GLU A 86 4.98 8.79 11.17
N ALA A 87 6.15 8.14 11.17
CA ALA A 87 7.35 8.69 10.57
C ALA A 87 7.21 8.80 9.04
N ILE A 88 6.62 7.80 8.39
CA ILE A 88 6.32 7.82 6.95
C ILE A 88 5.35 8.96 6.62
N ALA A 89 4.26 9.09 7.39
CA ALA A 89 3.26 10.14 7.20
C ALA A 89 3.89 11.55 7.29
N VAL A 90 4.72 11.79 8.32
CA VAL A 90 5.45 13.05 8.48
C VAL A 90 6.40 13.31 7.31
N ALA A 91 7.22 12.32 6.94
CA ALA A 91 8.21 12.47 5.88
C ALA A 91 7.58 12.72 4.49
N LEU A 92 6.41 12.13 4.22
CA LEU A 92 5.69 12.31 2.96
C LEU A 92 4.66 13.45 3.00
N ALA A 93 4.51 14.14 4.14
CA ALA A 93 3.47 15.14 4.38
C ALA A 93 2.04 14.63 4.05
N LEU A 94 1.77 13.37 4.39
CA LEU A 94 0.47 12.71 4.21
C LEU A 94 -0.20 12.45 5.57
N PRO A 95 -1.55 12.42 5.63
CA PRO A 95 -2.23 12.00 6.86
C PRO A 95 -1.88 10.56 7.22
N VAL A 96 -1.59 10.26 8.50
CA VAL A 96 -1.33 8.89 8.99
C VAL A 96 -2.45 7.93 8.60
N ARG A 97 -3.70 8.39 8.65
CA ARG A 97 -4.87 7.62 8.20
C ARG A 97 -4.76 7.17 6.74
N GLN A 98 -4.21 8.01 5.86
CA GLN A 98 -3.98 7.65 4.46
C GLN A 98 -2.93 6.55 4.33
N ILE A 99 -1.84 6.62 5.11
CA ILE A 99 -0.82 5.56 5.17
C ILE A 99 -1.48 4.25 5.59
N ARG A 100 -2.23 4.25 6.70
CA ARG A 100 -2.96 3.06 7.19
C ARG A 100 -3.93 2.49 6.14
N LYS A 101 -4.70 3.34 5.46
CA LYS A 101 -5.61 2.92 4.38
C LYS A 101 -4.85 2.23 3.23
N LEU A 102 -3.72 2.76 2.79
CA LEU A 102 -2.89 2.15 1.75
C LEU A 102 -2.38 0.77 2.18
N ARG A 103 -1.96 0.64 3.44
CA ARG A 103 -1.47 -0.63 4.01
C ARG A 103 -2.52 -1.74 4.06
N LEU A 104 -3.81 -1.43 4.00
CA LEU A 104 -4.87 -2.44 3.88
C LEU A 104 -4.79 -3.24 2.57
N LEU A 105 -4.08 -2.75 1.55
CA LEU A 105 -3.79 -3.50 0.33
C LEU A 105 -2.94 -4.76 0.60
N ALA A 106 -2.23 -4.83 1.72
CA ALA A 106 -1.53 -6.05 2.14
C ALA A 106 -2.48 -7.23 2.38
N ASN A 107 -3.76 -6.96 2.65
CA ASN A 107 -4.78 -7.99 2.84
C ASN A 107 -5.49 -8.39 1.55
N VAL A 108 -5.04 -7.90 0.38
CA VAL A 108 -5.66 -8.20 -0.92
C VAL A 108 -4.88 -9.28 -1.66
N LEU A 109 -5.58 -10.19 -2.32
CA LEU A 109 -5.00 -11.27 -3.11
C LEU A 109 -4.01 -10.71 -4.16
N PRO A 110 -2.78 -11.25 -4.29
CA PRO A 110 -1.76 -10.74 -5.23
C PRO A 110 -2.25 -10.59 -6.67
N ALA A 111 -3.05 -11.54 -7.17
CA ALA A 111 -3.59 -11.47 -8.53
C ALA A 111 -4.58 -10.31 -8.74
N MET A 112 -5.29 -9.89 -7.69
CA MET A 112 -6.14 -8.69 -7.74
C MET A 112 -5.28 -7.42 -7.71
N LEU A 113 -4.23 -7.38 -6.89
CA LEU A 113 -3.27 -6.27 -6.84
C LEU A 113 -2.57 -6.04 -8.19
N ASP A 114 -2.23 -7.12 -8.89
CA ASP A 114 -1.63 -7.03 -10.24
C ASP A 114 -2.60 -6.43 -11.27
N GLN A 115 -3.91 -6.66 -11.10
CA GLN A 115 -4.92 -6.05 -11.95
C GLN A 115 -5.13 -4.57 -11.60
N MET A 116 -5.21 -4.25 -10.31
CA MET A 116 -5.30 -2.89 -9.79
C MET A 116 -4.11 -2.02 -10.24
N ALA A 117 -2.89 -2.58 -10.26
CA ALA A 117 -1.69 -1.89 -10.73
C ALA A 117 -1.73 -1.50 -12.22
N LYS A 118 -2.60 -2.14 -13.03
CA LYS A 118 -2.84 -1.76 -14.43
C LYS A 118 -3.82 -0.58 -14.58
N GLY A 119 -4.31 -0.03 -13.47
CA GLY A 119 -5.29 1.07 -13.45
C GLY A 119 -6.75 0.62 -13.32
N ASP A 120 -7.00 -0.69 -13.18
CA ASP A 120 -8.35 -1.24 -12.99
C ASP A 120 -8.66 -1.34 -11.48
N MET A 121 -8.93 -0.19 -10.85
CA MET A 121 -9.14 -0.08 -9.39
C MET A 121 -10.61 -0.25 -8.99
N PRO A 122 -10.90 -0.99 -7.90
CA PRO A 122 -12.20 -0.91 -7.24
C PRO A 122 -12.42 0.47 -6.60
N ASN A 123 -13.68 0.83 -6.37
CA ASN A 123 -13.98 1.99 -5.52
C ASN A 123 -13.72 1.69 -4.03
N GLU A 124 -13.73 2.73 -3.18
CA GLU A 124 -13.39 2.62 -1.76
C GLU A 124 -14.28 1.60 -1.01
N GLN A 125 -15.58 1.59 -1.29
CA GLN A 125 -16.52 0.65 -0.70
C GLN A 125 -16.18 -0.80 -1.05
N GLN A 126 -15.91 -1.07 -2.33
CA GLN A 126 -15.55 -2.39 -2.84
C GLN A 126 -14.21 -2.84 -2.29
N LEU A 127 -13.21 -1.95 -2.30
CA LEU A 127 -11.87 -2.24 -1.78
C LEU A 127 -11.93 -2.63 -0.31
N ARG A 128 -12.70 -1.88 0.49
CA ARG A 128 -12.94 -2.21 1.89
C ARG A 128 -13.49 -3.63 2.04
N THR A 129 -14.53 -3.98 1.30
CA THR A 129 -15.12 -5.33 1.38
C THR A 129 -14.11 -6.40 1.00
N ILE A 130 -13.33 -6.19 -0.05
CA ILE A 130 -12.30 -7.13 -0.50
C ILE A 130 -11.22 -7.31 0.59
N ALA A 131 -10.66 -6.22 1.11
CA ALA A 131 -9.59 -6.24 2.10
C ALA A 131 -10.04 -6.77 3.48
N SER A 132 -11.35 -6.78 3.77
CA SER A 132 -11.90 -7.38 4.99
C SER A 132 -12.12 -8.89 4.89
N ALA A 133 -12.14 -9.46 3.69
CA ALA A 133 -12.35 -10.90 3.49
C ALA A 133 -11.03 -11.67 3.61
N SER A 134 -11.08 -12.95 3.98
CA SER A 134 -9.86 -13.77 4.06
C SER A 134 -9.27 -13.99 2.67
N LEU A 135 -7.95 -14.22 2.58
CA LEU A 135 -7.29 -14.50 1.29
C LEU A 135 -7.85 -15.73 0.59
N ASP A 136 -8.32 -16.74 1.35
CA ASP A 136 -8.95 -17.93 0.80
C ASP A 136 -10.31 -17.61 0.16
N GLU A 137 -11.14 -16.81 0.82
CA GLU A 137 -12.42 -16.35 0.27
C GLU A 137 -12.20 -15.51 -0.99
N GLN A 138 -11.26 -14.57 -0.93
CA GLN A 138 -10.86 -13.77 -2.09
C GLN A 138 -10.42 -14.65 -3.26
N LYS A 139 -9.64 -15.70 -2.99
CA LYS A 139 -9.18 -16.65 -4.00
C LYS A 139 -10.34 -17.41 -4.64
N GLU A 140 -11.30 -17.89 -3.87
CA GLU A 140 -12.47 -18.61 -4.41
C GLU A 140 -13.38 -17.70 -5.25
N VAL A 141 -13.62 -16.47 -4.81
CA VAL A 141 -14.38 -15.48 -5.59
C VAL A 141 -13.62 -15.08 -6.85
N TRP A 142 -12.30 -14.86 -6.76
CA TRP A 142 -11.47 -14.48 -7.89
C TRP A 142 -11.48 -15.52 -9.02
N LYS A 143 -11.54 -16.83 -8.70
CA LYS A 143 -11.65 -17.88 -9.73
C LYS A 143 -12.84 -17.68 -10.66
N LYS A 144 -13.96 -17.16 -10.13
CA LYS A 144 -15.22 -16.94 -10.86
C LYS A 144 -15.23 -15.62 -11.64
N HIS A 145 -14.49 -14.62 -11.16
CA HIS A 145 -14.55 -13.24 -11.66
C HIS A 145 -13.23 -12.71 -12.23
N LYS A 146 -12.21 -13.57 -12.41
CA LYS A 146 -10.93 -13.18 -13.01
C LYS A 146 -11.15 -12.63 -14.44
N PRO A 147 -10.41 -11.60 -14.85
CA PRO A 147 -10.52 -11.05 -16.19
C PRO A 147 -10.03 -12.07 -17.23
N SER A 148 -10.59 -11.99 -18.43
CA SER A 148 -10.23 -12.86 -19.56
C SER A 148 -9.48 -12.06 -20.63
N LYS A 149 -8.96 -12.72 -21.67
CA LYS A 149 -8.35 -12.01 -22.80
C LYS A 149 -9.37 -11.20 -23.61
N ALA A 150 -10.64 -11.61 -23.60
CA ALA A 150 -11.72 -10.94 -24.32
C ALA A 150 -12.30 -9.76 -23.52
N ASP A 151 -12.30 -9.88 -22.20
CA ASP A 151 -12.72 -8.82 -21.27
C ASP A 151 -11.63 -8.62 -20.20
N PRO A 152 -10.72 -7.67 -20.43
CA PRO A 152 -9.57 -7.46 -19.56
C PRO A 152 -9.91 -6.69 -18.28
N GLN A 153 -11.13 -6.15 -18.16
CA GLN A 153 -11.59 -5.43 -16.97
C GLN A 153 -12.24 -6.38 -15.97
N VAL A 154 -12.15 -6.03 -14.70
CA VAL A 154 -12.79 -6.76 -13.61
C VAL A 154 -14.07 -6.07 -13.19
N SER A 155 -15.14 -6.84 -13.08
CA SER A 155 -16.32 -6.40 -12.35
C SER A 155 -16.02 -6.44 -10.84
N TRP A 156 -15.40 -5.37 -10.33
CA TRP A 156 -15.10 -5.22 -8.91
C TRP A 156 -16.34 -5.25 -8.03
N TRP A 157 -17.48 -4.81 -8.57
CA TRP A 157 -18.77 -4.97 -7.91
C TRP A 157 -19.09 -6.45 -7.69
N SER A 158 -18.95 -7.32 -8.70
CA SER A 158 -19.22 -8.75 -8.55
C SER A 158 -18.25 -9.43 -7.58
N VAL A 159 -16.97 -9.04 -7.61
CA VAL A 159 -15.98 -9.53 -6.63
C VAL A 159 -16.36 -9.12 -5.22
N ALA A 160 -16.67 -7.84 -4.98
CA ALA A 160 -17.07 -7.36 -3.66
C ALA A 160 -18.39 -7.98 -3.18
N GLN A 161 -19.37 -8.16 -4.06
CA GLN A 161 -20.63 -8.84 -3.72
C GLN A 161 -20.39 -10.29 -3.28
N GLY A 162 -19.53 -11.02 -3.97
CA GLY A 162 -19.15 -12.39 -3.59
C GLY A 162 -18.44 -12.50 -2.24
N LEU A 163 -17.89 -11.39 -1.72
CA LEU A 163 -17.17 -11.30 -0.45
C LEU A 163 -17.96 -10.56 0.64
N THR A 164 -19.16 -10.08 0.33
CA THR A 164 -19.96 -9.31 1.29
C THR A 164 -20.45 -10.22 2.40
N LYS A 165 -20.14 -9.83 3.64
CA LYS A 165 -20.67 -10.44 4.86
C LYS A 165 -21.50 -9.42 5.63
N THR A 166 -22.51 -9.90 6.34
CA THR A 166 -23.26 -9.08 7.29
C THR A 166 -22.31 -8.58 8.38
N ARG A 167 -22.28 -7.26 8.58
CA ARG A 167 -21.48 -6.61 9.63
C ARG A 167 -22.40 -6.20 10.77
N MET A 168 -22.04 -6.58 11.99
CA MET A 168 -22.67 -6.12 13.22
C MET A 168 -21.79 -5.07 13.88
N PHE A 169 -22.30 -3.85 14.06
CA PHE A 169 -21.53 -2.72 14.58
C PHE A 169 -21.59 -2.64 16.10
N ALA A 170 -20.48 -2.27 16.74
CA ALA A 170 -20.37 -2.14 18.19
C ALA A 170 -21.38 -1.13 18.76
N ARG A 171 -21.59 0.00 18.07
CA ARG A 171 -22.59 1.02 18.44
C ARG A 171 -24.05 0.53 18.46
N HIS A 172 -24.35 -0.62 17.86
CA HIS A 172 -25.69 -1.21 17.86
C HIS A 172 -25.80 -2.39 18.84
N ALA A 173 -24.72 -2.75 19.55
CA ALA A 173 -24.74 -3.82 20.54
C ALA A 173 -25.59 -3.39 21.75
N SER A 174 -26.47 -4.28 22.21
CA SER A 174 -27.27 -4.11 23.44
C SER A 174 -26.57 -4.64 24.69
N PHE A 175 -25.32 -5.09 24.57
CA PHE A 175 -24.50 -5.70 25.61
C PHE A 175 -23.17 -4.94 25.80
N GLY A 176 -22.59 -5.06 27.00
CA GLY A 176 -21.29 -4.46 27.33
C GLY A 176 -20.09 -5.34 26.99
N ASP A 177 -18.88 -4.81 27.20
CA ASP A 177 -17.61 -5.47 26.84
C ASP A 177 -17.42 -6.84 27.53
N ASP A 178 -17.90 -7.01 28.76
CA ASP A 178 -17.80 -8.28 29.50
C ASP A 178 -18.53 -9.43 28.77
N LEU A 179 -19.72 -9.14 28.22
CA LEU A 179 -20.51 -10.10 27.44
C LEU A 179 -19.90 -10.32 26.06
N ALA A 180 -19.39 -9.25 25.43
CA ALA A 180 -18.67 -9.38 24.16
C ALA A 180 -17.47 -10.33 24.29
N GLN A 181 -16.71 -10.21 25.37
CA GLN A 181 -15.58 -11.10 25.67
C GLN A 181 -16.05 -12.53 25.98
N ALA A 182 -17.13 -12.70 26.75
CA ALA A 182 -17.69 -14.02 27.07
C ALA A 182 -18.16 -14.78 25.83
N TYR A 183 -18.75 -14.08 24.85
CA TYR A 183 -19.16 -14.64 23.56
C TYR A 183 -18.01 -14.72 22.53
N GLY A 184 -16.80 -14.25 22.88
CA GLY A 184 -15.64 -14.30 21.99
C GLY A 184 -15.69 -13.35 20.80
N ILE A 185 -16.46 -12.26 20.89
CA ILE A 185 -16.60 -11.28 19.80
C ILE A 185 -15.30 -10.52 19.59
N ALA A 186 -14.69 -10.69 18.42
CA ALA A 186 -13.54 -9.91 17.98
C ALA A 186 -14.00 -8.69 17.17
N TRP A 187 -13.73 -7.49 17.69
CA TRP A 187 -14.02 -6.23 17.00
C TRP A 187 -12.91 -5.88 15.99
N VAL A 188 -13.31 -5.47 14.79
CA VAL A 188 -12.44 -4.95 13.73
C VAL A 188 -12.77 -3.47 13.49
N GLU A 189 -11.76 -2.61 13.43
CA GLU A 189 -11.93 -1.18 13.15
C GLU A 189 -12.06 -0.92 11.63
N ASP A 190 -13.14 -0.25 11.21
CA ASP A 190 -13.29 0.19 9.82
C ASP A 190 -12.58 1.53 9.57
N LEU A 191 -11.33 1.45 9.08
CA LEU A 191 -10.51 2.63 8.79
C LEU A 191 -11.07 3.52 7.66
N PHE A 192 -12.08 3.07 6.91
CA PHE A 192 -12.74 3.87 5.87
C PHE A 192 -13.97 4.63 6.39
N ALA A 193 -14.49 4.32 7.58
CA ALA A 193 -15.62 5.03 8.17
C ALA A 193 -15.27 6.50 8.56
N PRO A 194 -16.26 7.39 8.72
CA PRO A 194 -16.05 8.72 9.30
C PRO A 194 -15.36 8.66 10.68
N ALA A 195 -14.55 9.67 11.01
CA ALA A 195 -13.73 9.66 12.22
C ALA A 195 -14.51 10.02 13.51
N ASP A 196 -15.74 10.47 13.37
CA ASP A 196 -16.65 10.92 14.43
C ASP A 196 -17.59 9.81 14.94
N GLU A 197 -17.50 8.59 14.41
CA GLU A 197 -18.34 7.46 14.80
C GLU A 197 -17.51 6.26 15.30
N ASP A 198 -18.08 5.47 16.22
CA ASP A 198 -17.54 4.14 16.52
C ASP A 198 -17.73 3.24 15.28
N SER A 199 -16.60 2.93 14.64
CA SER A 199 -16.50 2.19 13.39
C SER A 199 -16.21 0.71 13.60
N ARG A 200 -16.13 0.25 14.85
CA ARG A 200 -15.86 -1.16 15.17
C ARG A 200 -17.02 -2.04 14.75
N TYR A 201 -16.71 -3.16 14.10
CA TYR A 201 -17.69 -4.15 13.67
C TYR A 201 -17.17 -5.59 13.83
N THR A 202 -18.08 -6.55 13.88
CA THR A 202 -17.80 -7.99 13.76
C THR A 202 -18.57 -8.57 12.58
N THR A 203 -18.08 -9.67 12.00
CA THR A 203 -18.83 -10.50 11.04
C THR A 203 -19.38 -11.78 11.66
N ASP A 204 -19.11 -12.02 12.94
CA ASP A 204 -19.67 -13.14 13.70
C ASP A 204 -21.07 -12.76 14.18
N VAL A 205 -22.07 -13.08 13.35
CA VAL A 205 -23.47 -12.76 13.60
C VAL A 205 -24.04 -13.59 14.74
N GLU A 206 -23.60 -14.83 14.89
CA GLU A 206 -24.09 -15.75 15.92
C GLU A 206 -23.63 -15.28 17.30
N ALA A 207 -22.33 -15.03 17.46
CA ALA A 207 -21.78 -14.50 18.71
C ALA A 207 -22.38 -13.13 19.09
N PHE A 208 -22.69 -12.28 18.11
CA PHE A 208 -23.29 -10.97 18.36
C PHE A 208 -24.77 -11.05 18.78
N LEU A 209 -25.53 -12.01 18.26
CA LEU A 209 -26.97 -12.12 18.57
C LEU A 209 -27.26 -12.97 19.81
N GLY A 210 -26.29 -13.77 20.27
CA GLY A 210 -26.38 -14.58 21.49
C GLY A 210 -26.97 -15.95 21.27
#